data_AF-A0A2V7T9U6-F1
#
_entry.id   AF-A0A2V7T9U6-F1
#
_cell.length_a   1.000
_cell.length_b   1.000
_cell.length_c   1.000
_cell.angle_alpha   90.00
_cell.angle_beta   90.00
_cell.angle_gamma   90.00
#
_symmetry.space_group_name_H-M   'P 1'
#
loop_
_entity.id
_entity.type
_entity.pdbx_description
1 polymer ?
#
loop_
_entity_poly.entity_id
_entity_poly.type
_entity_poly.pdbx_seq_one_letter_code
_entity_poly.pdbx_strand_id
1 'polypeptide(L)'
;MKQWLETREVLDFLAGAATAGKRAALATVVRVRGSAYRHEGAKLVVAEDGSTAGNVSGGCLEQDVREVALEVIRTGQPQLRSYCSSADEIAAWDLGVGCEGQVDVYVEVAGPRPKERELLDGRTAFAVCSTVDGKRDTGNVKRLVVTGDGGEGDLGSKDLNTRATAKARELLETGESGIHEIAGRSVFIDVLTPPPQLIVLGAGDDARPLVRFASDVGFRVVVVDRRPGYLTAERFPAAAALVTSTGDELAEALPLDAECYAVVMNHNFADDQAYLRVLLKTAAAYIGVLGPRQRTERILRNLAAEGSPVDEARVYGPVGLDIGTDGAEQVALAVIAEILAARSGRRARSLRERRAAIHASTD
;
A
#
# COMPACT_ATOMS: atom_id res chain seq x y z
N MET A 1 -0.33 1.40 -0.39
CA MET A 1 -1.01 0.08 -0.35
C MET A 1 -0.01 -1.05 -0.59
N LYS A 2 0.49 -1.25 -1.82
CA LYS A 2 1.46 -2.33 -2.12
C LYS A 2 2.79 -2.22 -1.38
N GLN A 3 3.27 -1.00 -1.15
CA GLN A 3 4.53 -0.74 -0.47
C GLN A 3 4.63 -1.43 0.90
N TRP A 4 3.53 -1.62 1.62
CA TRP A 4 3.53 -2.34 2.90
C TRP A 4 3.91 -3.82 2.74
N LEU A 5 3.26 -4.51 1.79
CA LEU A 5 3.51 -5.93 1.49
C LEU A 5 4.88 -6.13 0.85
N GLU A 6 5.24 -5.26 -0.10
CA GLU A 6 6.55 -5.30 -0.77
C GLU A 6 7.69 -5.02 0.23
N THR A 7 7.49 -4.07 1.16
CA THR A 7 8.48 -3.82 2.22
C THR A 7 8.57 -5.03 3.15
N ARG A 8 7.45 -5.68 3.49
CA ARG A 8 7.49 -6.93 4.29
C ARG A 8 8.35 -8.00 3.63
N GLU A 9 8.15 -8.25 2.34
CA GLU A 9 8.96 -9.21 1.56
C GLU A 9 10.45 -8.86 1.60
N VAL A 10 10.79 -7.58 1.39
CA VAL A 10 12.18 -7.08 1.46
C VAL A 10 12.79 -7.29 2.85
N LEU A 11 12.04 -7.03 3.93
CA LEU A 11 12.54 -7.21 5.31
C LEU A 11 12.67 -8.68 5.69
N ASP A 12 11.77 -9.54 5.22
CA ASP A 12 11.85 -10.99 5.42
C ASP A 12 13.06 -11.57 4.67
N PHE A 13 13.33 -11.08 3.45
CA PHE A 13 14.54 -11.43 2.71
C PHE A 13 15.81 -11.00 3.46
N LEU A 14 15.88 -9.77 3.99
CA LEU A 14 17.02 -9.30 4.80
C LEU A 14 17.24 -10.17 6.04
N ALA A 15 16.17 -10.58 6.72
CA ALA A 15 16.26 -11.48 7.85
C ALA A 15 16.81 -12.86 7.44
N GLY A 16 16.29 -13.43 6.34
CA GLY A 16 16.75 -14.72 5.81
C GLY A 16 18.21 -14.70 5.37
N ALA A 17 18.64 -13.64 4.67
CA ALA A 17 20.04 -13.47 4.26
C ALA A 17 20.98 -13.45 5.48
N ALA A 18 20.61 -12.72 6.54
CA ALA A 18 21.41 -12.66 7.76
C ALA A 18 21.47 -14.02 8.48
N THR A 19 20.37 -14.77 8.55
CA THR A 19 20.37 -16.14 9.09
C THR A 19 21.27 -17.07 8.29
N ALA A 20 21.36 -16.87 6.97
CA ALA A 20 22.27 -17.61 6.09
C ALA A 20 23.73 -17.12 6.15
N GLY A 21 24.05 -16.14 7.01
CA GLY A 21 25.38 -15.55 7.10
C GLY A 21 25.78 -14.70 5.89
N LYS A 22 24.82 -14.32 5.04
CA LYS A 22 25.06 -13.55 3.82
C LYS A 22 24.93 -12.05 4.08
N ARG A 23 25.79 -11.26 3.45
CA ARG A 23 25.65 -9.81 3.42
C ARG A 23 24.63 -9.39 2.37
N ALA A 24 23.94 -8.28 2.63
CA ALA A 24 22.97 -7.71 1.70
C ALA A 24 23.06 -6.18 1.69
N ALA A 25 22.59 -5.59 0.59
CA ALA A 25 22.38 -4.16 0.45
C ALA A 25 20.92 -3.88 0.12
N LEU A 26 20.42 -2.75 0.63
CA LEU A 26 19.09 -2.23 0.35
C LEU A 26 19.23 -1.00 -0.54
N ALA A 27 18.62 -1.07 -1.71
CA ALA A 27 18.41 0.05 -2.60
C ALA A 27 17.01 0.61 -2.36
N THR A 28 16.91 1.92 -2.12
CA THR A 28 15.65 2.63 -1.88
C THR A 28 15.51 3.80 -2.83
N VAL A 29 14.37 3.94 -3.51
CA VAL A 29 14.04 5.16 -4.25
C VAL A 29 13.79 6.27 -3.23
N VAL A 30 14.63 7.30 -3.24
CA VAL A 30 14.57 8.39 -2.25
C VAL A 30 14.06 9.70 -2.83
N ARG A 31 14.07 9.83 -4.16
CA ARG A 31 13.53 11.01 -4.85
C ARG A 31 13.12 10.67 -6.28
N VAL A 32 11.98 11.19 -6.70
CA VAL A 32 11.52 11.18 -8.09
C VAL A 32 11.29 12.60 -8.58
N ARG A 33 11.73 12.88 -9.81
CA ARG A 33 11.40 14.12 -10.53
C ARG A 33 10.83 13.76 -11.88
N GLY A 34 9.66 14.31 -12.22
CA GLY A 34 8.96 13.93 -13.45
C GLY A 34 8.24 12.58 -13.29
N SER A 35 8.21 11.79 -14.36
CA SER A 35 7.49 10.51 -14.39
C SER A 35 8.40 9.34 -14.06
N ALA A 36 8.00 8.49 -13.11
CA ALA A 36 8.67 7.23 -12.81
C ALA A 36 7.66 6.11 -12.57
N TYR A 37 8.08 4.86 -12.81
CA TYR A 37 7.23 3.68 -12.59
C TYR A 37 7.01 3.39 -11.10
N ARG A 38 8.03 3.66 -10.27
CA ARG A 38 7.98 3.54 -8.81
C ARG A 38 8.26 4.90 -8.19
N HIS A 39 7.68 5.12 -7.01
CA HIS A 39 7.83 6.35 -6.22
C HIS A 39 8.75 6.14 -5.01
N GLU A 40 8.98 7.23 -4.28
CA GLU A 40 9.70 7.26 -3.02
C GLU A 40 9.28 6.13 -2.09
N GLY A 41 10.27 5.43 -1.53
CA GLY A 41 10.08 4.31 -0.62
C GLY A 41 9.98 2.94 -1.31
N ALA A 42 10.00 2.87 -2.65
CA ALA A 42 10.21 1.60 -3.35
C ALA A 42 11.59 1.02 -3.04
N LYS A 43 11.66 -0.30 -2.83
CA LYS A 43 12.84 -0.99 -2.31
C LYS A 43 13.21 -2.20 -3.14
N LEU A 44 14.50 -2.39 -3.34
CA LEU A 44 15.12 -3.60 -3.88
C LEU A 44 16.23 -4.03 -2.92
N VAL A 45 16.15 -5.24 -2.38
CA VAL A 45 17.25 -5.85 -1.64
C VAL A 45 18.04 -6.77 -2.54
N VAL A 46 19.36 -6.74 -2.38
CA VAL A 46 20.33 -7.55 -3.13
C VAL A 46 21.26 -8.22 -2.14
N ALA A 47 21.32 -9.55 -2.15
CA ALA A 47 22.31 -10.30 -1.38
C ALA A 47 23.65 -10.40 -2.12
N GLU A 48 24.73 -10.77 -1.43
CA GLU A 48 26.07 -10.88 -2.02
C GLU A 48 26.21 -11.98 -3.09
N ASP A 49 25.32 -12.98 -3.09
CA ASP A 49 25.19 -13.96 -4.19
C ASP A 49 24.38 -13.42 -5.38
N GLY A 50 23.87 -12.20 -5.24
CA GLY A 50 23.11 -11.47 -6.23
C GLY A 50 21.66 -11.90 -6.38
N SER A 51 21.14 -12.73 -5.47
CA SER A 51 19.69 -12.92 -5.30
C SER A 51 19.02 -11.63 -4.84
N THR A 52 17.75 -11.43 -5.22
CA THR A 52 17.03 -10.17 -5.00
C THR A 52 15.59 -10.37 -4.58
N ALA A 53 15.01 -9.34 -3.94
CA ALA A 53 13.58 -9.21 -3.69
C ALA A 53 13.14 -7.73 -3.76
N GLY A 54 11.91 -7.48 -4.20
CA GLY A 54 11.41 -6.13 -4.46
C GLY A 54 11.85 -5.56 -5.82
N ASN A 55 11.56 -4.28 -6.05
CA ASN A 55 11.96 -3.54 -7.26
C ASN A 55 11.99 -2.02 -7.00
N VAL A 56 12.76 -1.32 -7.83
CA VAL A 56 12.87 0.15 -7.80
C VAL A 56 12.40 0.79 -9.10
N SER A 57 12.14 0.00 -10.13
CA SER A 57 11.58 0.43 -11.41
C SER A 57 10.65 -0.65 -12.00
N GLY A 58 10.38 -0.58 -13.30
CA GLY A 58 9.62 -1.58 -14.05
C GLY A 58 10.47 -2.68 -14.68
N GLY A 59 11.77 -2.74 -14.39
CA GLY A 59 12.72 -3.71 -14.95
C GLY A 59 13.96 -3.09 -15.62
N CYS A 60 13.98 -1.77 -15.83
CA CYS A 60 15.05 -1.09 -16.56
C CYS A 60 16.27 -0.70 -15.71
N LEU A 61 16.09 -0.45 -14.41
CA LEU A 61 17.17 -0.02 -13.52
C LEU A 61 17.76 -1.17 -12.68
N GLU A 62 17.06 -2.29 -12.60
CA GLU A 62 17.35 -3.38 -11.65
C GLU A 62 18.75 -3.98 -11.83
N GLN A 63 19.24 -4.08 -13.07
CA GLN A 63 20.56 -4.63 -13.33
C GLN A 63 21.68 -3.71 -12.81
N ASP A 64 21.64 -2.41 -13.14
CA ASP A 64 22.65 -1.44 -12.69
C ASP A 64 22.60 -1.27 -11.16
N VAL A 65 21.40 -1.14 -10.60
CA VAL A 65 21.20 -1.05 -9.14
C VAL A 65 21.76 -2.29 -8.44
N ARG A 66 21.64 -3.49 -9.05
CA ARG A 66 22.25 -4.71 -8.53
C ARG A 66 23.78 -4.64 -8.54
N GLU A 67 24.40 -4.13 -9.60
CA GLU A 67 25.85 -3.96 -9.67
C GLU A 67 26.36 -2.97 -8.61
N VAL A 68 25.68 -1.83 -8.46
CA VAL A 68 25.96 -0.84 -7.41
C VAL A 68 25.80 -1.47 -6.02
N ALA A 69 24.74 -2.26 -5.79
CA ALA A 69 24.51 -2.94 -4.52
C ALA A 69 25.64 -3.92 -4.17
N LEU A 70 26.11 -4.72 -5.15
CA LEU A 70 27.27 -5.61 -4.96
C LEU A 70 28.55 -4.82 -4.64
N GLU A 71 28.76 -3.66 -5.26
CA GLU A 71 29.87 -2.76 -4.92
C GLU A 71 29.75 -2.20 -3.51
N VAL A 72 28.56 -1.74 -3.11
CA VAL A 72 28.26 -1.24 -1.75
C VAL A 72 28.51 -2.34 -0.71
N ILE A 73 28.11 -3.59 -0.98
CA ILE A 73 28.44 -4.74 -0.13
C ILE A 73 29.96 -4.88 0.01
N ARG A 74 30.70 -4.88 -1.11
CA ARG A 74 32.16 -5.06 -1.09
C ARG A 74 32.90 -3.93 -0.35
N THR A 75 32.52 -2.68 -0.59
CA THR A 75 33.21 -1.49 -0.06
C THR A 75 32.72 -1.05 1.32
N GLY A 76 31.48 -1.41 1.67
CA GLY A 76 30.79 -0.91 2.87
C GLY A 76 30.41 0.57 2.80
N GLN A 77 30.59 1.24 1.66
CA GLN A 77 30.31 2.66 1.49
C GLN A 77 28.95 2.84 0.80
N PRO A 78 27.96 3.51 1.43
CA PRO A 78 26.69 3.80 0.78
C PRO A 78 26.86 4.68 -0.46
N GLN A 79 25.96 4.52 -1.43
CA GLN A 79 25.98 5.29 -2.67
C GLN A 79 24.60 5.88 -2.97
N LEU A 80 24.58 7.14 -3.40
CA LEU A 80 23.40 7.76 -4.01
C LEU A 80 23.61 7.81 -5.52
N ARG A 81 22.76 7.11 -6.27
CA ARG A 81 22.80 7.06 -7.74
C ARG A 81 21.59 7.77 -8.33
N SER A 82 21.84 8.65 -9.29
CA SER A 82 20.80 9.34 -10.04
C SER A 82 20.68 8.72 -11.43
N TYR A 83 19.48 8.27 -11.77
CA TYR A 83 19.14 7.74 -13.08
C TYR A 83 18.27 8.75 -13.79
N CYS A 84 18.79 9.33 -14.87
CA CYS A 84 18.07 10.27 -15.72
C CYS A 84 17.66 9.57 -17.03
N SER A 85 16.51 9.97 -17.55
CA SER A 85 16.02 9.51 -18.85
C SER A 85 15.70 10.71 -19.72
N SER A 86 16.66 11.64 -19.83
CA SER A 86 16.55 12.73 -20.79
C SER A 86 16.75 12.18 -22.21
N ALA A 87 16.04 12.75 -23.18
CA ALA A 87 16.07 12.33 -24.59
C ALA A 87 17.50 12.25 -25.18
N ASP A 88 18.42 13.06 -24.66
CA ASP A 88 19.82 13.11 -25.12
C ASP A 88 20.70 11.99 -24.51
N GLU A 89 20.34 11.41 -23.36
CA GLU A 89 21.07 10.29 -22.72
C GLU A 89 20.48 8.91 -23.04
N ILE A 90 19.20 8.82 -23.42
CA ILE A 90 18.57 7.58 -23.91
C ILE A 90 19.29 7.05 -25.16
N ALA A 91 19.91 7.94 -25.95
CA ALA A 91 20.73 7.57 -27.10
C ALA A 91 22.16 7.11 -26.72
N ALA A 92 22.65 7.49 -25.54
CA ALA A 92 24.02 7.22 -25.10
C ALA A 92 24.12 5.93 -24.28
N TRP A 93 23.10 5.62 -23.48
CA TRP A 93 23.01 4.41 -22.67
C TRP A 93 21.85 3.56 -23.17
N ASP A 94 22.14 2.35 -23.67
CA ASP A 94 21.20 1.34 -24.17
C ASP A 94 20.31 0.75 -23.04
N LEU A 95 19.83 1.59 -22.13
CA LEU A 95 19.04 1.25 -20.95
C LEU A 95 17.53 1.21 -21.23
N GLY A 96 17.11 1.50 -22.47
CA GLY A 96 15.72 1.31 -22.91
C GLY A 96 14.68 2.08 -22.10
N VAL A 97 15.03 3.26 -21.55
CA VAL A 97 14.15 3.99 -20.63
C VAL A 97 13.19 4.90 -21.40
N GLY A 98 11.89 4.62 -21.32
CA GLY A 98 10.83 5.37 -22.01
C GLY A 98 10.09 6.43 -21.17
N CYS A 99 10.49 6.63 -19.91
CA CYS A 99 9.86 7.62 -19.01
C CYS A 99 10.70 8.89 -18.98
N GLU A 100 10.11 10.07 -19.22
CA GLU A 100 10.80 11.37 -19.05
C GLU A 100 10.88 11.76 -17.57
N GLY A 101 11.82 11.16 -16.84
CA GLY A 101 12.00 11.42 -15.42
C GLY A 101 13.42 11.18 -14.92
N GLN A 102 13.63 11.55 -13.66
CA GLN A 102 14.83 11.25 -12.89
C GLN A 102 14.44 10.53 -11.61
N VAL A 103 15.16 9.46 -11.29
CA VAL A 103 15.01 8.68 -10.06
C VAL A 103 16.36 8.67 -9.32
N ASP A 104 16.37 9.11 -8.06
CA ASP A 104 17.51 8.95 -7.18
C ASP A 104 17.31 7.72 -6.30
N VAL A 105 18.26 6.77 -6.35
CA VAL A 105 18.28 5.54 -5.57
C VAL A 105 19.44 5.57 -4.59
N TYR A 106 19.14 5.46 -3.30
CA TYR A 106 20.13 5.33 -2.25
C TYR A 106 20.37 3.85 -1.94
N VAL A 107 21.63 3.43 -1.97
CA VAL A 107 22.04 2.05 -1.78
C VAL A 107 22.96 1.97 -0.56
N GLU A 108 22.57 1.16 0.41
CA GLU A 108 23.29 0.98 1.68
C GLU A 108 23.45 -0.51 2.02
N VAL A 109 24.50 -0.87 2.76
CA VAL A 109 24.57 -2.21 3.39
C VAL A 109 23.48 -2.29 4.45
N ALA A 110 22.65 -3.34 4.39
CA ALA A 110 21.51 -3.50 5.28
C ALA A 110 21.52 -4.87 5.96
N GLY A 111 21.16 -4.87 7.24
CA GLY A 111 20.93 -6.08 8.03
C GLY A 111 19.47 -6.23 8.42
N PRO A 112 19.16 -7.20 9.30
CA PRO A 112 17.81 -7.42 9.80
C PRO A 112 17.21 -6.17 10.46
N ARG A 113 15.92 -5.94 10.21
CA ARG A 113 15.17 -4.80 10.74
C ARG A 113 14.01 -5.28 11.63
N PRO A 114 14.28 -5.85 12.83
CA PRO A 114 13.27 -6.51 13.64
C PRO A 114 12.16 -5.57 14.11
N LYS A 115 12.48 -4.32 14.48
CA LYS A 115 11.48 -3.34 14.93
C LYS A 115 10.48 -3.00 13.84
N GLU A 116 10.95 -2.81 12.61
CA GLU A 116 10.09 -2.52 11.47
C GLU A 116 9.22 -3.73 11.12
N ARG A 117 9.75 -4.96 11.21
CA ARG A 117 8.95 -6.19 11.04
C ARG A 117 7.85 -6.31 12.10
N GLU A 118 8.17 -6.04 13.37
CA GLU A 118 7.20 -6.01 14.47
C GLU A 118 6.07 -5.00 14.19
N LEU A 119 6.41 -3.79 13.72
CA LEU A 119 5.42 -2.76 13.37
C LEU A 119 4.57 -3.17 12.16
N LEU A 120 5.17 -3.83 11.17
CA LEU A 120 4.45 -4.40 10.02
C LEU A 120 3.46 -5.50 10.45
N ASP A 121 3.86 -6.39 11.38
CA ASP A 121 2.99 -7.44 11.93
C ASP A 121 1.87 -6.85 12.79
N GLY A 122 2.20 -5.86 13.61
CA GLY A 122 1.26 -5.14 14.49
C GLY A 122 0.33 -4.18 13.75
N ARG A 123 0.53 -3.96 12.44
CA ARG A 123 -0.22 -2.99 11.64
C ARG A 123 -0.17 -1.57 12.23
N THR A 124 0.96 -1.22 12.80
CA THR A 124 1.19 0.12 13.36
C THR A 124 1.80 0.99 12.28
N ALA A 125 1.18 2.13 11.93
CA ALA A 125 1.80 3.08 11.00
C ALA A 125 3.11 3.63 11.58
N PHE A 126 4.15 3.72 10.75
CA PHE A 126 5.47 4.16 11.18
C PHE A 126 6.26 4.79 10.04
N ALA A 127 7.29 5.56 10.40
CA ALA A 127 8.21 6.18 9.47
C ALA A 127 9.63 5.76 9.79
N VAL A 128 10.45 5.55 8.76
CA VAL A 128 11.88 5.29 8.89
C VAL A 128 12.65 6.49 8.39
N CYS A 129 13.37 7.15 9.29
CA CYS A 129 14.25 8.25 8.97
C CYS A 129 15.67 7.74 8.75
N SER A 130 16.30 8.11 7.63
CA SER A 130 17.68 7.76 7.29
C SER A 130 18.42 8.96 6.71
N THR A 131 19.67 9.16 7.08
CA THR A 131 20.51 10.19 6.46
C THR A 131 20.96 9.76 5.06
N VAL A 132 20.84 10.66 4.08
CA VAL A 132 21.17 10.42 2.67
C VAL A 132 22.33 11.33 2.25
N ASP A 133 23.48 11.17 2.90
CA ASP A 133 24.68 11.97 2.63
C ASP A 133 25.73 11.14 1.87
N GLY A 134 25.73 11.22 0.54
CA GLY A 134 26.56 10.35 -0.33
C GLY A 134 28.09 10.49 -0.24
N LYS A 135 28.66 11.29 0.69
CA LYS A 135 30.12 11.53 0.76
C LYS A 135 30.71 11.72 2.17
N ARG A 136 29.93 11.64 3.26
CA ARG A 136 30.41 12.05 4.60
C ARG A 136 30.19 11.07 5.75
N ASP A 137 29.49 9.96 5.55
CA ASP A 137 29.31 8.94 6.60
C ASP A 137 30.05 7.66 6.21
N THR A 138 31.27 7.52 6.72
CA THR A 138 32.06 6.27 6.63
C THR A 138 31.67 5.29 7.74
N GLY A 139 30.40 5.24 8.13
CA GLY A 139 29.89 4.43 9.25
C GLY A 139 28.56 3.76 8.94
N ASN A 140 28.07 2.93 9.86
CA ASN A 140 26.75 2.31 9.77
C ASN A 140 25.69 3.41 9.55
N VAL A 141 24.80 3.21 8.58
CA VAL A 141 23.73 4.17 8.30
C VAL A 141 22.90 4.38 9.55
N LYS A 142 22.84 5.64 9.97
CA LYS A 142 22.13 6.08 11.15
C LYS A 142 20.65 6.15 10.83
N ARG A 143 19.83 5.53 11.66
CA ARG A 143 18.41 5.30 11.40
C ARG A 143 17.60 5.55 12.65
N LEU A 144 16.43 6.15 12.47
CA LEU A 144 15.45 6.43 13.50
C LEU A 144 14.07 5.97 13.02
N VAL A 145 13.44 5.05 13.75
CA VAL A 145 12.08 4.56 13.49
C VAL A 145 11.12 5.35 14.35
N VAL A 146 10.08 5.93 13.75
CA VAL A 146 9.12 6.82 14.41
C VAL A 146 7.71 6.27 14.27
N THR A 147 6.98 6.22 15.39
CA THR A 147 5.54 5.95 15.43
C THR A 147 4.80 7.16 16.00
N GLY A 148 3.47 7.07 16.09
CA GLY A 148 2.67 8.08 16.81
C GLY A 148 3.14 8.29 18.25
N ASP A 149 3.57 7.23 18.92
CA ASP A 149 3.91 7.24 20.35
C ASP A 149 5.34 7.67 20.66
N GLY A 150 6.29 7.47 19.73
CA GLY A 150 7.70 7.72 20.02
C GLY A 150 8.65 7.51 18.84
N GLY A 151 9.94 7.65 19.10
CA GLY A 151 11.01 7.36 18.15
C GLY A 151 12.10 6.50 18.79
N GLU A 152 12.57 5.49 18.07
CA GLU A 152 13.64 4.57 18.49
C GLU A 152 14.77 4.58 17.45
N GLY A 153 16.01 4.75 17.90
CA GLY A 153 17.19 4.86 17.04
C GLY A 153 17.90 6.21 17.18
N ASP A 154 18.84 6.46 16.29
CA ASP A 154 19.69 7.66 16.33
C ASP A 154 20.17 8.03 14.92
N LEU A 155 20.00 9.30 14.55
CA LEU A 155 20.54 9.93 13.34
C LEU A 155 21.89 10.62 13.60
N GLY A 156 22.42 10.55 14.82
CA GLY A 156 23.74 11.00 15.20
C GLY A 156 23.78 12.32 15.97
N SER A 157 22.64 12.94 16.27
CA SER A 157 22.56 14.03 17.22
C SER A 157 21.14 14.19 17.78
N LYS A 158 21.04 14.70 19.02
CA LYS A 158 19.76 14.93 19.68
C LYS A 158 18.87 15.92 18.91
N ASP A 159 19.43 17.01 18.41
CA ASP A 159 18.66 18.02 17.64
C ASP A 159 18.09 17.43 16.34
N LEU A 160 18.89 16.67 15.59
CA LEU A 160 18.44 15.99 14.38
C LEU A 160 17.34 14.97 14.68
N ASN A 161 17.50 14.14 15.74
CA ASN A 161 16.49 13.16 16.13
C ASN A 161 15.17 13.82 16.51
N THR A 162 15.20 14.88 17.31
CA THR A 162 13.99 15.59 17.74
C THR A 162 13.24 16.20 16.56
N ARG A 163 13.95 16.87 15.64
CA ARG A 163 13.31 17.50 14.47
C ARG A 163 12.83 16.47 13.45
N ALA A 164 13.60 15.41 13.21
CA ALA A 164 13.20 14.32 12.32
C ALA A 164 11.97 13.58 12.87
N THR A 165 11.90 13.34 14.19
CA THR A 165 10.70 12.75 14.83
C THR A 165 9.46 13.61 14.63
N ALA A 166 9.59 14.92 14.84
CA ALA A 166 8.47 15.85 14.65
C ALA A 166 8.00 15.85 13.18
N LYS A 167 8.93 15.94 12.23
CA LYS A 167 8.59 15.92 10.80
C LYS A 167 7.99 14.58 10.35
N ALA A 168 8.53 13.47 10.84
CA ALA A 168 8.01 12.14 10.53
C ALA A 168 6.57 11.94 11.03
N ARG A 169 6.21 12.50 12.19
CA ARG A 169 4.83 12.48 12.69
C ARG A 169 3.86 13.28 11.83
N GLU A 170 4.28 14.46 11.35
CA GLU A 170 3.49 15.22 10.38
C GLU A 170 3.27 14.41 9.09
N LEU A 171 4.32 13.78 8.57
CA LEU A 171 4.23 13.00 7.34
C LEU A 171 3.39 11.72 7.50
N LEU A 172 3.35 11.13 8.71
CA LEU A 172 2.46 10.00 9.02
C LEU A 172 0.97 10.33 8.84
N GLU A 173 0.57 11.59 9.03
CA GLU A 173 -0.81 12.04 8.81
C GLU A 173 -1.16 12.08 7.31
N THR A 174 -0.17 12.41 6.47
CA THR A 174 -0.35 12.54 5.01
C THR A 174 -0.06 11.24 4.24
N GLY A 175 0.74 10.33 4.82
CA GLY A 175 1.21 9.13 4.15
C GLY A 175 2.33 9.36 3.12
N GLU A 176 2.93 10.56 3.06
CA GLU A 176 3.93 10.92 2.05
C GLU A 176 5.36 10.62 2.51
N SER A 177 6.13 9.93 1.65
CA SER A 177 7.57 9.73 1.82
C SER A 177 8.37 10.76 1.04
N GLY A 178 9.56 11.14 1.52
CA GLY A 178 10.40 12.09 0.81
C GLY A 178 11.68 12.49 1.52
N ILE A 179 12.52 13.27 0.82
CA ILE A 179 13.72 13.89 1.39
C ILE A 179 13.36 15.26 1.98
N HIS A 180 13.81 15.49 3.21
CA HIS A 180 13.67 16.75 3.92
C HIS A 180 15.02 17.23 4.45
N GLU A 181 15.27 18.54 4.35
CA GLU A 181 16.44 19.18 4.96
C GLU A 181 16.15 19.46 6.43
N ILE A 182 16.83 18.75 7.33
CA ILE A 182 16.62 18.83 8.77
C ILE A 182 17.96 19.04 9.45
N ALA A 183 18.08 20.13 10.21
CA ALA A 183 19.31 20.52 10.91
C ALA A 183 20.57 20.51 10.00
N GLY A 184 20.42 20.90 8.73
CA GLY A 184 21.51 20.96 7.76
C GLY A 184 21.94 19.60 7.19
N ARG A 185 21.09 18.58 7.30
CA ARG A 185 21.28 17.23 6.74
C ARG A 185 20.09 16.87 5.85
N SER A 186 20.36 16.16 4.75
CA SER A 186 19.32 15.52 3.97
C SER A 186 18.86 14.24 4.68
N VAL A 187 17.60 14.20 5.11
CA VAL A 187 16.98 13.03 5.75
C VAL A 187 15.88 12.52 4.83
N PHE A 188 15.98 11.26 4.41
CA PHE A 188 14.87 10.56 3.79
C PHE A 188 13.96 10.02 4.88
N ILE A 189 12.66 10.35 4.79
CA ILE A 189 11.62 9.86 5.69
C ILE A 189 10.72 8.95 4.85
N ASP A 190 10.76 7.65 5.14
CA ASP A 190 9.97 6.63 4.49
C ASP A 190 8.75 6.28 5.34
N VAL A 191 7.58 6.73 4.92
CA VAL A 191 6.31 6.51 5.61
C VAL A 191 5.65 5.21 5.16
N LEU A 192 5.29 4.38 6.14
CA LEU A 192 4.63 3.11 5.94
C LEU A 192 3.29 3.13 6.69
N THR A 193 2.20 3.15 5.93
CA THR A 193 0.83 3.06 6.44
C THR A 193 0.26 1.67 6.18
N PRO A 194 -0.46 1.05 7.14
CA PRO A 194 -1.11 -0.25 6.94
C PRO A 194 -1.98 -0.28 5.69
N PRO A 195 -2.13 -1.44 5.03
CA PRO A 195 -3.05 -1.57 3.92
C PRO A 195 -4.49 -1.32 4.38
N PRO A 196 -5.30 -0.60 3.58
CA PRO A 196 -6.72 -0.41 3.87
C PRO A 196 -7.44 -1.76 3.89
N GLN A 197 -8.54 -1.81 4.64
CA GLN A 197 -9.27 -3.05 4.83
C GLN A 197 -10.45 -3.12 3.85
N LEU A 198 -10.56 -4.22 3.11
CA LEU A 198 -11.75 -4.55 2.33
C LEU A 198 -12.53 -5.67 3.03
N ILE A 199 -13.76 -5.40 3.42
CA ILE A 199 -14.67 -6.33 4.07
C ILE A 199 -15.65 -6.85 3.02
N VAL A 200 -15.52 -8.12 2.66
CA VAL A 200 -16.40 -8.78 1.69
C VAL A 200 -17.47 -9.55 2.47
N LEU A 201 -18.70 -9.05 2.44
CA LEU A 201 -19.85 -9.57 3.19
C LEU A 201 -20.64 -10.50 2.27
N GLY A 202 -20.39 -11.79 2.41
CA GLY A 202 -20.85 -12.84 1.51
C GLY A 202 -19.68 -13.67 1.00
N ALA A 203 -19.69 -14.97 1.27
CA ALA A 203 -18.67 -15.91 0.87
C ALA A 203 -19.11 -16.78 -0.34
N GLY A 204 -19.96 -16.26 -1.22
CA GLY A 204 -20.37 -16.94 -2.47
C GLY A 204 -19.19 -17.24 -3.41
N ASP A 205 -19.43 -18.00 -4.48
CA ASP A 205 -18.36 -18.30 -5.45
C ASP A 205 -17.89 -17.06 -6.23
N ASP A 206 -18.77 -16.08 -6.37
CA ASP A 206 -18.52 -14.78 -6.97
C ASP A 206 -17.63 -13.87 -6.11
N ALA A 207 -17.55 -14.10 -4.80
CA ALA A 207 -16.63 -13.39 -3.92
C ALA A 207 -15.16 -13.80 -4.11
N ARG A 208 -14.90 -15.01 -4.63
CA ARG A 208 -13.54 -15.54 -4.80
C ARG A 208 -12.64 -14.67 -5.68
N PRO A 209 -13.04 -14.26 -6.91
CA PRO A 209 -12.22 -13.37 -7.72
C PRO A 209 -12.04 -11.99 -7.08
N LEU A 210 -13.08 -11.44 -6.42
CA LEU A 210 -12.96 -10.16 -5.71
C LEU A 210 -11.91 -10.21 -4.61
N VAL A 211 -11.94 -11.26 -3.77
CA VAL A 211 -10.97 -11.44 -2.68
C VAL A 211 -9.55 -11.57 -3.22
N ARG A 212 -9.34 -12.39 -4.26
CA ARG A 212 -8.02 -12.56 -4.90
C ARG A 212 -7.50 -11.22 -5.43
N PHE A 213 -8.26 -10.58 -6.32
CA PHE A 213 -7.82 -9.36 -6.97
C PHE A 213 -7.64 -8.21 -5.99
N ALA A 214 -8.49 -8.08 -4.96
CA ALA A 214 -8.35 -7.05 -3.95
C ALA A 214 -7.07 -7.24 -3.12
N SER A 215 -6.73 -8.48 -2.78
CA SER A 215 -5.46 -8.81 -2.11
C SER A 215 -4.26 -8.47 -3.02
N ASP A 216 -4.33 -8.84 -4.30
CA ASP A 216 -3.27 -8.58 -5.29
C ASP A 216 -3.00 -7.09 -5.54
N VAL A 217 -4.01 -6.22 -5.40
CA VAL A 217 -3.82 -4.76 -5.51
C VAL A 217 -3.41 -4.09 -4.20
N GLY A 218 -3.41 -4.84 -3.09
CA GLY A 218 -2.85 -4.43 -1.80
C GLY A 218 -3.87 -4.07 -0.72
N PHE A 219 -5.13 -4.51 -0.82
CA PHE A 219 -6.08 -4.47 0.30
C PHE A 219 -5.81 -5.62 1.26
N ARG A 220 -6.01 -5.36 2.57
CA ARG A 220 -6.21 -6.45 3.52
C ARG A 220 -7.66 -6.89 3.43
N VAL A 221 -7.89 -8.07 2.86
CA VAL A 221 -9.25 -8.58 2.65
C VAL A 221 -9.71 -9.43 3.84
N VAL A 222 -10.89 -9.12 4.37
CA VAL A 222 -11.60 -9.92 5.36
C VAL A 222 -12.90 -10.42 4.75
N VAL A 223 -13.11 -11.74 4.76
CA VAL A 223 -14.35 -12.34 4.25
C VAL A 223 -15.26 -12.66 5.42
N VAL A 224 -16.50 -12.20 5.34
CA VAL A 224 -17.51 -12.37 6.37
C VAL A 224 -18.70 -13.12 5.79
N ASP A 225 -19.15 -14.16 6.46
CA ASP A 225 -20.39 -14.85 6.12
C ASP A 225 -20.97 -15.52 7.38
N ARG A 226 -22.29 -15.59 7.50
CA ARG A 226 -22.93 -16.33 8.61
C ARG A 226 -22.80 -17.85 8.49
N ARG A 227 -22.42 -18.37 7.30
CA ARG A 227 -22.31 -19.80 7.00
C ARG A 227 -20.84 -20.25 7.15
N PRO A 228 -20.44 -20.86 8.27
CA PRO A 228 -19.04 -21.24 8.50
C PRO A 228 -18.50 -22.22 7.45
N GLY A 229 -19.36 -23.06 6.85
CA GLY A 229 -18.94 -24.00 5.79
C GLY A 229 -18.46 -23.33 4.49
N TYR A 230 -18.75 -22.04 4.27
CA TYR A 230 -18.24 -21.28 3.13
C TYR A 230 -16.88 -20.64 3.43
N LEU A 231 -16.53 -20.48 4.71
CA LEU A 231 -15.35 -19.76 5.18
C LEU A 231 -14.16 -20.71 5.36
N THR A 232 -13.58 -21.16 4.24
CA THR A 232 -12.40 -22.05 4.26
C THR A 232 -11.20 -21.43 3.54
N ALA A 233 -10.00 -21.80 3.99
CA ALA A 233 -8.75 -21.32 3.40
C ALA A 233 -8.58 -21.82 1.95
N GLU A 234 -9.14 -22.98 1.59
CA GLU A 234 -9.11 -23.50 0.23
C GLU A 234 -9.93 -22.63 -0.73
N ARG A 235 -11.06 -22.08 -0.25
CA ARG A 235 -11.90 -21.18 -1.07
C ARG A 235 -11.31 -19.78 -1.16
N PHE A 236 -10.70 -19.29 -0.09
CA PHE A 236 -10.16 -17.93 0.05
C PHE A 236 -8.71 -17.90 0.55
N PRO A 237 -7.74 -18.44 -0.19
CA PRO A 237 -6.35 -18.50 0.25
C PRO A 237 -5.69 -17.13 0.40
N ALA A 238 -6.20 -16.12 -0.31
CA ALA A 238 -5.71 -14.74 -0.26
C ALA A 238 -6.40 -13.88 0.82
N ALA A 239 -7.45 -14.41 1.49
CA ALA A 239 -8.12 -13.68 2.55
C ALA A 239 -7.25 -13.64 3.79
N ALA A 240 -7.19 -12.47 4.39
CA ALA A 240 -6.31 -12.19 5.51
C ALA A 240 -7.01 -12.40 6.87
N ALA A 241 -8.34 -12.62 6.85
CA ALA A 241 -9.13 -13.24 7.90
C ALA A 241 -10.46 -13.77 7.33
N LEU A 242 -11.00 -14.82 7.95
CA LEU A 242 -12.32 -15.38 7.66
C LEU A 242 -13.16 -15.29 8.95
N VAL A 243 -14.28 -14.59 8.89
CA VAL A 243 -15.07 -14.23 10.09
C VAL A 243 -16.50 -14.71 9.93
N THR A 244 -16.94 -15.55 10.87
CA THR A 244 -18.35 -15.94 10.94
C THR A 244 -19.11 -14.86 11.71
N SER A 245 -20.04 -14.18 11.04
CA SER A 245 -20.82 -13.10 11.67
C SER A 245 -22.12 -12.85 10.91
N THR A 246 -23.19 -12.57 11.65
CA THR A 246 -24.44 -12.03 11.10
C THR A 246 -24.36 -10.51 10.95
N GLY A 247 -25.39 -9.88 10.36
CA GLY A 247 -25.44 -8.42 10.26
C GLY A 247 -25.36 -7.73 11.62
N ASP A 248 -26.11 -8.21 12.61
CA ASP A 248 -26.22 -7.57 13.93
C ASP A 248 -24.94 -7.69 14.78
N GLU A 249 -24.15 -8.74 14.56
CA GLU A 249 -22.89 -9.01 15.27
C GLU A 249 -21.67 -8.37 14.60
N LEU A 250 -21.84 -7.75 13.41
CA LEU A 250 -20.71 -7.34 12.57
C LEU A 250 -19.77 -6.34 13.26
N ALA A 251 -20.32 -5.35 13.95
CA ALA A 251 -19.54 -4.29 14.61
C ALA A 251 -18.80 -4.79 15.86
N GLU A 252 -19.24 -5.90 16.46
CA GLU A 252 -18.53 -6.55 17.57
C GLU A 252 -17.41 -7.45 17.04
N ALA A 253 -17.63 -8.06 15.87
CA ALA A 253 -16.68 -8.97 15.25
C ALA A 253 -15.48 -8.26 14.62
N LEU A 254 -15.65 -7.03 14.14
CA LEU A 254 -14.64 -6.30 13.37
C LEU A 254 -14.63 -4.80 13.67
N PRO A 255 -13.45 -4.15 13.71
CA PRO A 255 -13.37 -2.70 13.67
C PRO A 255 -13.82 -2.20 12.28
N LEU A 256 -14.70 -1.19 12.28
CA LEU A 256 -15.31 -0.59 11.09
C LEU A 256 -15.06 0.92 11.07
N ASP A 257 -13.81 1.32 10.80
CA ASP A 257 -13.36 2.72 10.81
C ASP A 257 -13.35 3.37 9.40
N ALA A 258 -12.76 4.56 9.28
CA ALA A 258 -12.68 5.31 8.03
C ALA A 258 -11.73 4.69 6.97
N GLU A 259 -10.85 3.77 7.36
CA GLU A 259 -9.98 3.05 6.42
C GLU A 259 -10.60 1.73 5.92
N CYS A 260 -11.87 1.49 6.28
CA CYS A 260 -12.64 0.32 5.88
C CYS A 260 -13.50 0.59 4.64
N TYR A 261 -13.40 -0.35 3.70
CA TYR A 261 -14.22 -0.45 2.49
C TYR A 261 -15.05 -1.73 2.62
N ALA A 262 -16.33 -1.69 2.28
CA ALA A 262 -17.21 -2.84 2.38
C ALA A 262 -17.89 -3.15 1.05
N VAL A 263 -18.05 -4.45 0.74
CA VAL A 263 -18.85 -4.93 -0.38
C VAL A 263 -19.85 -5.95 0.13
N VAL A 264 -21.14 -5.62 0.03
CA VAL A 264 -22.29 -6.46 0.39
C VAL A 264 -22.68 -7.28 -0.84
N MET A 265 -22.49 -8.60 -0.76
CA MET A 265 -22.71 -9.53 -1.87
C MET A 265 -23.14 -10.92 -1.41
N ASN A 266 -24.02 -11.02 -0.40
CA ASN A 266 -24.47 -12.32 0.11
C ASN A 266 -25.51 -12.99 -0.83
N HIS A 267 -26.10 -12.21 -1.75
CA HIS A 267 -27.25 -12.58 -2.58
C HIS A 267 -28.55 -12.83 -1.80
N ASN A 268 -28.52 -12.80 -0.47
CA ASN A 268 -29.69 -12.91 0.39
C ASN A 268 -30.19 -11.53 0.84
N PHE A 269 -31.45 -11.21 0.56
CA PHE A 269 -32.00 -9.87 0.81
C PHE A 269 -32.02 -9.48 2.29
N ALA A 270 -32.35 -10.42 3.18
CA ALA A 270 -32.42 -10.17 4.61
C ALA A 270 -31.02 -9.98 5.21
N ASP A 271 -30.07 -10.83 4.80
CA ASP A 271 -28.68 -10.74 5.24
C ASP A 271 -28.03 -9.42 4.75
N ASP A 272 -28.21 -9.06 3.47
CA ASP A 272 -27.70 -7.81 2.90
C ASP A 272 -28.29 -6.58 3.61
N GLN A 273 -29.60 -6.58 3.93
CA GLN A 273 -30.23 -5.50 4.69
C GLN A 273 -29.66 -5.40 6.11
N ALA A 274 -29.38 -6.53 6.77
CA ALA A 274 -28.82 -6.54 8.11
C ALA A 274 -27.38 -5.99 8.14
N TYR A 275 -26.52 -6.41 7.19
CA TYR A 275 -25.18 -5.85 7.09
C TYR A 275 -25.20 -4.35 6.75
N LEU A 276 -26.03 -3.94 5.80
CA LEU A 276 -26.11 -2.52 5.41
C LEU A 276 -26.59 -1.65 6.56
N ARG A 277 -27.52 -2.14 7.40
CA ARG A 277 -27.97 -1.45 8.62
C ARG A 277 -26.82 -1.09 9.56
N VAL A 278 -25.85 -1.99 9.72
CA VAL A 278 -24.68 -1.75 10.58
C VAL A 278 -23.69 -0.83 9.91
N LEU A 279 -23.31 -1.10 8.66
CA LEU A 279 -22.35 -0.27 7.92
C LEU A 279 -22.78 1.20 7.82
N LEU A 280 -24.08 1.46 7.66
CA LEU A 280 -24.64 2.82 7.61
C LEU A 280 -24.49 3.61 8.93
N LYS A 281 -24.11 2.96 10.02
CA LYS A 281 -23.84 3.60 11.33
C LYS A 281 -22.35 3.77 11.60
N THR A 282 -21.46 3.30 10.71
CA THR A 282 -20.01 3.37 10.89
C THR A 282 -19.37 4.46 10.04
N ALA A 283 -18.06 4.65 10.23
CA ALA A 283 -17.25 5.58 9.45
C ALA A 283 -16.71 4.99 8.13
N ALA A 284 -17.12 3.77 7.74
CA ALA A 284 -16.63 3.11 6.53
C ALA A 284 -16.74 4.03 5.31
N ALA A 285 -15.61 4.22 4.62
CA ALA A 285 -15.45 5.20 3.54
C ALA A 285 -16.22 4.84 2.26
N TYR A 286 -16.53 3.56 2.08
CA TYR A 286 -17.19 3.04 0.88
C TYR A 286 -18.04 1.82 1.23
N ILE A 287 -19.28 1.79 0.73
CA ILE A 287 -20.19 0.65 0.85
C ILE A 287 -20.72 0.27 -0.53
N GLY A 288 -20.14 -0.76 -1.13
CA GLY A 288 -20.63 -1.39 -2.34
C GLY A 288 -21.77 -2.36 -2.06
N VAL A 289 -22.82 -2.35 -2.87
CA VAL A 289 -23.93 -3.32 -2.80
C VAL A 289 -24.10 -3.99 -4.16
N LEU A 290 -23.85 -5.30 -4.20
CA LEU A 290 -24.02 -6.11 -5.40
C LEU A 290 -25.52 -6.35 -5.69
N GLY A 291 -25.89 -6.13 -6.95
CA GLY A 291 -27.23 -6.40 -7.46
C GLY A 291 -27.85 -5.20 -8.17
N PRO A 292 -29.08 -5.35 -8.69
CA PRO A 292 -29.74 -4.30 -9.45
C PRO A 292 -30.10 -3.11 -8.55
N ARG A 293 -30.09 -1.91 -9.12
CA ARG A 293 -30.41 -0.64 -8.44
C ARG A 293 -31.66 -0.71 -7.56
N GLN A 294 -32.73 -1.30 -8.09
CA GLN A 294 -34.03 -1.45 -7.41
C GLN A 294 -33.92 -2.24 -6.09
N ARG A 295 -32.99 -3.21 -6.00
CA ARG A 295 -32.75 -3.99 -4.78
C ARG A 295 -32.17 -3.09 -3.70
N THR A 296 -31.12 -2.34 -4.02
CA THR A 296 -30.47 -1.40 -3.09
C THR A 296 -31.46 -0.34 -2.63
N GLU A 297 -32.18 0.30 -3.55
CA GLU A 297 -33.20 1.31 -3.22
C GLU A 297 -34.32 0.74 -2.32
N ARG A 298 -34.67 -0.54 -2.45
CA ARG A 298 -35.63 -1.18 -1.55
C ARG A 298 -35.06 -1.38 -0.15
N ILE A 299 -33.81 -1.83 -0.03
CA ILE A 299 -33.14 -1.98 1.27
C ILE A 299 -33.04 -0.62 1.97
N LEU A 300 -32.55 0.42 1.28
CA LEU A 300 -32.40 1.76 1.84
C LEU A 300 -33.74 2.34 2.32
N ARG A 301 -34.82 2.16 1.56
CA ARG A 301 -36.17 2.57 1.99
C ARG A 301 -36.64 1.86 3.26
N ASN A 302 -36.39 0.56 3.38
CA ASN A 302 -36.72 -0.19 4.60
C ASN A 302 -35.95 0.36 5.80
N LEU A 303 -34.65 0.60 5.65
CA LEU A 303 -33.79 1.10 6.72
C LEU A 303 -34.15 2.55 7.12
N ALA A 304 -34.50 3.39 6.15
CA ALA A 304 -35.00 4.74 6.42
C ALA A 304 -36.33 4.72 7.20
N ALA A 305 -37.24 3.81 6.85
CA ALA A 305 -38.50 3.62 7.57
C ALA A 305 -38.29 3.10 9.01
N GLU A 306 -37.21 2.37 9.26
CA GLU A 306 -36.76 1.94 10.59
C GLU A 306 -36.05 3.06 11.39
N GLY A 307 -35.86 4.26 10.81
CA GLY A 307 -35.21 5.39 11.46
C GLY A 307 -33.67 5.35 11.42
N SER A 308 -33.07 4.53 10.55
CA SER A 308 -31.62 4.51 10.37
C SER A 308 -31.16 5.73 9.56
N PRO A 309 -30.10 6.46 9.98
CA PRO A 309 -29.53 7.52 9.16
C PRO A 309 -28.93 6.90 7.90
N VAL A 310 -29.36 7.38 6.73
CA VAL A 310 -28.89 6.90 5.44
C VAL A 310 -28.02 7.97 4.81
N ASP A 311 -26.71 7.85 5.00
CA ASP A 311 -25.75 8.59 4.17
C ASP A 311 -25.58 7.85 2.84
N GLU A 312 -26.41 8.21 1.87
CA GLU A 312 -26.38 7.57 0.54
C GLU A 312 -25.12 7.91 -0.26
N ALA A 313 -24.39 8.98 0.10
CA ALA A 313 -23.22 9.42 -0.68
C ALA A 313 -22.07 8.39 -0.70
N ARG A 314 -22.04 7.50 0.30
CA ARG A 314 -21.07 6.41 0.43
C ARG A 314 -21.62 5.04 0.01
N VAL A 315 -22.86 4.95 -0.48
CA VAL A 315 -23.49 3.70 -0.93
C VAL A 315 -23.43 3.61 -2.46
N TYR A 316 -22.77 2.57 -2.96
CA TYR A 316 -22.56 2.28 -4.37
C TYR A 316 -23.35 1.02 -4.75
N GLY A 317 -24.58 1.22 -5.21
CA GLY A 317 -25.50 0.14 -5.59
C GLY A 317 -26.28 0.48 -6.86
N PRO A 318 -26.00 -0.15 -8.00
CA PRO A 318 -25.09 -1.28 -8.19
C PRO A 318 -23.62 -0.93 -7.95
N VAL A 319 -22.88 -1.88 -7.38
CA VAL A 319 -21.43 -1.76 -7.14
C VAL A 319 -20.62 -1.98 -8.42
N GLY A 320 -19.55 -1.21 -8.59
CA GLY A 320 -18.59 -1.36 -9.68
C GLY A 320 -18.84 -0.44 -10.88
N LEU A 321 -17.77 -0.19 -11.63
CA LEU A 321 -17.82 0.65 -12.83
C LEU A 321 -18.66 0.03 -13.96
N ASP A 322 -19.38 0.88 -14.69
CA ASP A 322 -20.09 0.49 -15.90
C ASP A 322 -19.11 0.28 -17.07
N ILE A 323 -18.57 -0.94 -17.16
CA ILE A 323 -17.64 -1.38 -18.20
C ILE A 323 -18.19 -2.56 -19.02
N GLY A 324 -19.50 -2.81 -18.95
CA GLY A 324 -20.15 -3.91 -19.66
C GLY A 324 -19.75 -5.30 -19.16
N THR A 325 -19.58 -5.45 -17.85
CA THR A 325 -19.10 -6.70 -17.22
C THR A 325 -20.06 -7.88 -17.40
N ASP A 326 -19.50 -9.06 -17.66
CA ASP A 326 -20.17 -10.35 -17.60
C ASP A 326 -19.36 -11.36 -16.75
N GLY A 327 -20.04 -12.07 -15.85
CA GLY A 327 -19.42 -13.01 -14.91
C GLY A 327 -18.70 -12.38 -13.71
N ALA A 328 -18.34 -13.22 -12.73
CA ALA A 328 -17.82 -12.79 -11.44
C ALA A 328 -16.44 -12.11 -11.53
N GLU A 329 -15.56 -12.57 -12.42
CA GLU A 329 -14.23 -11.99 -12.60
C GLU A 329 -14.29 -10.56 -13.15
N GLN A 330 -15.15 -10.30 -14.13
CA GLN A 330 -15.27 -8.96 -14.70
C GLN A 330 -15.95 -8.01 -13.71
N VAL A 331 -16.98 -8.47 -13.01
CA VAL A 331 -17.61 -7.72 -11.91
C VAL A 331 -16.59 -7.38 -10.83
N ALA A 332 -15.78 -8.35 -10.39
CA ALA A 332 -14.73 -8.11 -9.39
C ALA A 332 -13.72 -7.02 -9.84
N LEU A 333 -13.30 -7.03 -11.11
CA LEU A 333 -12.42 -5.98 -11.65
C LEU A 333 -13.10 -4.60 -11.63
N ALA A 334 -14.38 -4.52 -12.02
CA ALA A 334 -15.15 -3.27 -11.99
C ALA A 334 -15.32 -2.72 -10.57
N VAL A 335 -15.58 -3.60 -9.59
CA VAL A 335 -15.69 -3.25 -8.17
C VAL A 335 -14.36 -2.71 -7.63
N ILE A 336 -13.25 -3.38 -7.92
CA ILE A 336 -11.93 -2.94 -7.46
C ILE A 336 -11.55 -1.60 -8.09
N ALA A 337 -11.80 -1.43 -9.39
CA ALA A 337 -11.54 -0.17 -10.07
C ALA A 337 -12.36 0.99 -9.48
N GLU A 338 -13.64 0.76 -9.13
CA GLU A 338 -14.49 1.74 -8.46
C GLU A 338 -13.96 2.09 -7.06
N ILE A 339 -13.61 1.09 -6.26
CA ILE A 339 -13.04 1.29 -4.92
C ILE A 339 -11.75 2.12 -4.97
N LEU A 340 -10.86 1.83 -5.92
CA LEU A 340 -9.62 2.60 -6.12
C LEU A 340 -9.89 4.05 -6.55
N ALA A 341 -10.90 4.27 -7.40
CA ALA A 341 -11.32 5.61 -7.79
C ALA A 341 -11.88 6.39 -6.60
N ALA A 342 -12.79 5.79 -5.83
CA ALA A 342 -13.36 6.38 -4.62
C ALA A 342 -12.28 6.73 -3.59
N ARG A 343 -11.37 5.80 -3.32
CA ARG A 343 -10.24 5.99 -2.38
C ARG A 343 -9.31 7.13 -2.79
N SER A 344 -9.11 7.33 -4.09
CA SER A 344 -8.27 8.42 -4.60
C SER A 344 -9.02 9.75 -4.75
N GLY A 345 -10.31 9.81 -4.39
CA GLY A 345 -11.16 10.97 -4.62
C GLY A 345 -11.36 11.30 -6.11
N ARG A 346 -11.15 10.31 -6.99
CA ARG A 346 -11.18 10.50 -8.45
C ARG A 346 -12.45 9.90 -9.05
N ARG A 347 -12.86 10.44 -10.19
CA ARG A 347 -13.85 9.80 -11.06
C ARG A 347 -13.15 8.86 -12.01
N ALA A 348 -13.69 7.66 -12.17
CA ALA A 348 -13.19 6.71 -13.16
C ALA A 348 -13.54 7.22 -14.57
N ARG A 349 -12.51 7.52 -15.36
CA ARG A 349 -12.59 7.92 -16.77
C ARG A 349 -11.33 7.48 -17.49
N SER A 350 -11.32 7.55 -18.82
CA SER A 350 -10.11 7.23 -19.58
C SER A 350 -8.97 8.19 -19.22
N LEU A 351 -7.78 7.65 -18.90
CA LEU A 351 -6.59 8.48 -18.66
C LEU A 351 -6.24 9.37 -19.86
N ARG A 352 -6.65 8.98 -21.08
CA ARG A 352 -6.48 9.79 -22.30
C ARG A 352 -7.18 11.15 -22.21
N GLU A 353 -8.24 11.27 -21.42
CA GLU A 353 -9.00 12.50 -21.25
C GLU A 353 -8.34 13.48 -20.28
N ARG A 354 -7.37 13.01 -19.50
CA ARG A 354 -6.68 13.82 -18.51
C ARG A 354 -5.62 14.70 -19.17
N ARG A 355 -5.64 15.99 -18.84
CA ARG A 355 -4.64 16.97 -19.33
C ARG A 355 -3.49 17.17 -18.33
N ALA A 356 -3.77 17.06 -17.04
CA ALA A 356 -2.75 17.07 -16.00
C ALA A 356 -1.91 15.79 -15.97
N ALA A 357 -0.75 15.83 -15.31
CA ALA A 357 0.07 14.65 -15.07
C ALA A 357 -0.72 13.54 -14.34
N ILE A 358 -0.39 12.26 -14.62
CA ILE A 358 -1.12 11.07 -14.13
C ILE A 358 -1.30 11.07 -12.60
N HIS A 359 -0.28 11.54 -11.87
CA HIS A 359 -0.23 11.53 -10.41
C HIS A 359 -0.59 12.87 -9.75
N ALA A 360 -0.98 13.91 -10.52
CA ALA A 360 -1.37 15.18 -9.90
C ALA A 360 -2.64 15.04 -9.05
N SER A 361 -2.72 15.80 -7.96
CA SER A 361 -3.83 15.76 -6.99
C SER A 361 -5.14 16.34 -7.54
N THR A 362 -5.06 17.16 -8.58
CA THR A 362 -6.20 17.80 -9.27
C THR A 362 -6.15 17.53 -10.77
N ASP A 363 -7.30 17.68 -11.43
CA ASP A 363 -7.48 17.49 -12.88
C ASP A 363 -7.18 18.74 -13.70
#